data_AF-A0A7J8SCL6-F1
#
_entry.id   AF-A0A7J8SCL6-F1
#
_cell.length_a   1.000
_cell.length_b   1.000
_cell.length_c   1.000
_cell.angle_alpha   90.00
_cell.angle_beta   90.00
_cell.angle_gamma   90.00
#
_symmetry.space_group_name_H-M   'P 1'
#
loop_
_entity.id
_entity.type
_entity.pdbx_description
1 polymer ?
#
loop_
_entity_poly.entity_id
_entity_poly.type
_entity_poly.pdbx_seq_one_letter_code
_entity_poly.pdbx_strand_id
1 'polypeptide(L)' 'MMNALTMDMMSEIDRFYITLQFELAKVMSPYIIWIPNIHDLDMNEANYLSLGLLVNYLSKDCERCSTRNILVIASTHIPQ' A
#
# COMPACT_ATOMS: atom_id res chain seq x y z
N MET A 1 21.95 -6.13 -14.22
CA MET A 1 21.75 -4.73 -13.78
C MET A 1 20.51 -4.23 -14.50
N MET A 2 19.42 -3.94 -13.78
CA MET A 2 18.26 -3.27 -14.37
C MET A 2 18.65 -1.82 -14.68
N ASN A 3 18.18 -1.35 -15.82
CA ASN A 3 18.38 0.00 -16.35
C ASN A 3 17.37 0.97 -15.71
N ALA A 4 17.78 2.24 -15.52
CA ALA A 4 16.98 3.26 -14.83
C ALA A 4 15.56 3.41 -15.41
N LEU A 5 15.41 3.32 -16.75
CA LEU A 5 14.10 3.34 -17.41
C LEU A 5 13.22 2.14 -17.03
N THR A 6 13.79 0.94 -16.89
CA THR A 6 13.03 -0.25 -16.51
C THR A 6 12.61 -0.20 -15.05
N MET A 7 13.43 0.38 -14.16
CA MET A 7 13.07 0.60 -12.76
C MET A 7 11.94 1.63 -12.61
N ASP A 8 12.01 2.73 -13.37
CA ASP A 8 10.97 3.76 -13.40
C ASP A 8 9.62 3.20 -13.89
N MET A 9 9.63 2.47 -15.01
CA MET A 9 8.43 1.82 -15.54
C MET A 9 7.83 0.78 -14.57
N MET A 10 8.65 -0.01 -13.88
CA MET A 10 8.18 -0.95 -12.86
C MET A 10 7.51 -0.22 -11.69
N SER A 11 8.12 0.86 -11.19
CA SER A 11 7.57 1.68 -10.10
C SER A 11 6.23 2.34 -10.48
N GLU A 12 6.08 2.80 -11.73
CA GLU A 12 4.80 3.31 -12.21
C GLU A 12 3.72 2.23 -12.23
N ILE A 13 4.03 1.04 -12.74
CA ILE A 13 3.09 -0.09 -12.77
C ILE A 13 2.64 -0.47 -11.36
N ASP A 14 3.56 -0.56 -10.40
CA ASP A 14 3.25 -0.86 -9.01
C ASP A 14 2.36 0.22 -8.38
N ARG A 15 2.65 1.51 -8.63
CA ARG A 15 1.80 2.63 -8.18
C ARG A 15 0.39 2.54 -8.74
N PHE A 16 0.24 2.23 -10.03
CA PHE A 16 -1.06 2.07 -10.66
C PHE A 16 -1.81 0.87 -10.08
N TYR A 17 -1.13 -0.26 -9.90
CA TYR A 17 -1.73 -1.49 -9.38
C TYR A 17 -2.24 -1.30 -7.94
N ILE A 18 -1.44 -0.73 -7.06
CA ILE A 18 -1.81 -0.45 -5.67
C ILE A 18 -2.97 0.55 -5.58
N THR A 19 -2.92 1.61 -6.39
CA THR A 19 -4.00 2.61 -6.42
C THR A 19 -5.32 1.99 -6.91
N LEU A 20 -5.27 1.16 -7.95
CA LEU A 20 -6.44 0.45 -8.46
C LEU A 20 -7.01 -0.52 -7.43
N GLN A 21 -6.17 -1.27 -6.72
CA GLN A 21 -6.62 -2.15 -5.64
C GLN A 21 -7.38 -1.38 -4.56
N PHE A 22 -6.89 -0.20 -4.17
CA PHE A 22 -7.59 0.66 -3.23
C PHE A 22 -8.91 1.21 -3.78
N GLU A 23 -8.94 1.71 -5.02
CA GLU A 23 -10.19 2.22 -5.61
C GLU A 23 -11.24 1.11 -5.82
N LEU A 24 -10.84 -0.12 -6.11
CA LEU A 24 -11.75 -1.26 -6.15
C LEU A 24 -12.25 -1.62 -4.75
N ALA A 25 -11.35 -1.70 -3.78
CA ALA A 25 -11.68 -1.92 -2.37
C ALA A 25 -12.67 -0.89 -1.82
N LYS A 26 -12.49 0.37 -2.20
CA LYS A 26 -13.36 1.51 -1.86
C LYS A 26 -14.82 1.29 -2.26
N VAL A 27 -15.06 0.58 -3.36
CA VAL A 27 -16.40 0.28 -3.89
C VAL A 27 -16.99 -0.96 -3.22
N MET A 28 -16.14 -1.87 -2.71
CA MET A 28 -16.53 -3.18 -2.19
C MET A 28 -16.59 -3.28 -0.66
N SER A 29 -16.86 -2.16 0.05
CA SER A 29 -16.90 -2.12 1.52
C SER A 29 -17.78 -3.22 2.16
N PRO A 30 -17.31 -3.93 3.21
CA PRO A 30 -16.04 -3.72 3.94
C PRO A 30 -14.82 -4.39 3.29
N TYR A 31 -13.63 -3.79 3.44
CA TYR A 31 -12.38 -4.30 2.87
C TYR A 31 -11.29 -4.48 3.93
N ILE A 32 -10.50 -5.55 3.81
CA ILE A 32 -9.39 -5.86 4.71
C ILE A 32 -8.07 -5.81 3.93
N ILE A 33 -7.13 -4.98 4.38
CA ILE A 33 -5.76 -4.94 3.88
C ILE A 33 -4.90 -5.77 4.82
N TRP A 34 -4.28 -6.84 4.33
CA TRP A 34 -3.37 -7.67 5.11
C TRP A 34 -1.92 -7.51 4.64
N ILE A 35 -1.03 -7.14 5.57
CA ILE A 35 0.41 -6.92 5.33
C ILE A 35 1.18 -7.95 6.16
N PRO A 36 1.56 -9.10 5.58
CA PRO A 36 2.39 -10.06 6.28
C PRO A 36 3.81 -9.51 6.45
N ASN A 37 4.44 -9.79 7.60
CA ASN A 37 5.83 -9.42 7.90
C ASN A 37 6.19 -7.99 7.48
N ILE A 38 5.68 -6.99 8.19
CA ILE A 38 5.82 -5.57 7.85
C ILE A 38 7.27 -5.10 7.63
N HIS A 39 8.26 -5.80 8.17
CA HIS A 39 9.69 -5.51 7.95
C HIS A 39 10.23 -6.06 6.62
N ASP A 40 9.55 -7.03 5.99
CA ASP A 40 9.89 -7.59 4.67
C ASP A 40 9.40 -6.70 3.52
N LEU A 41 8.65 -5.62 3.82
CA LEU A 41 8.61 -4.46 2.93
C LEU A 41 10.02 -3.86 2.89
N ASP A 42 10.90 -4.51 2.11
CA ASP A 42 12.28 -4.12 1.89
C ASP A 42 12.33 -2.65 1.49
N MET A 43 13.41 -1.95 1.82
CA MET A 43 13.71 -0.58 1.45
C MET A 43 14.04 -0.44 -0.06
N ASN A 44 13.45 -1.28 -0.90
CA ASN A 44 13.44 -1.06 -2.33
C ASN A 44 12.58 0.17 -2.64
N GLU A 45 12.99 0.98 -3.63
CA GLU A 45 12.31 2.23 -3.97
C GLU A 45 10.81 2.02 -4.24
N ALA A 46 10.45 0.92 -4.91
CA ALA A 46 9.06 0.55 -5.19
C ALA A 46 8.25 0.28 -3.92
N ASN A 47 8.83 -0.36 -2.91
CA ASN A 47 8.16 -0.67 -1.65
C ASN A 47 7.99 0.58 -0.76
N TYR A 48 8.99 1.46 -0.73
CA TYR A 48 8.87 2.75 -0.02
C TYR A 48 7.77 3.61 -0.63
N LEU A 49 7.70 3.64 -1.96
CA LEU A 49 6.64 4.33 -2.69
C LEU A 49 5.27 3.70 -2.42
N SER A 50 5.18 2.37 -2.45
CA SER A 50 3.98 1.60 -2.10
C SER A 50 3.48 1.87 -0.67
N LEU A 51 4.39 1.90 0.29
CA LEU A 51 4.11 2.22 1.69
C LEU A 51 3.65 3.68 1.83
N GLY A 52 4.31 4.62 1.15
CA GLY A 52 3.91 6.02 1.12
C GLY A 52 2.50 6.23 0.56
N LEU A 53 2.12 5.47 -0.47
CA LEU A 53 0.76 5.48 -1.03
C LEU A 53 -0.26 4.92 -0.05
N LEU A 54 0.04 3.80 0.62
CA LEU A 54 -0.80 3.22 1.66
C LEU A 54 -1.03 4.21 2.81
N VAL A 55 0.03 4.85 3.30
CA VAL A 55 -0.07 5.84 4.39
C VAL A 55 -0.90 7.05 3.96
N ASN A 56 -0.67 7.57 2.74
CA ASN A 56 -1.47 8.67 2.18
C ASN A 56 -2.95 8.29 2.03
N TYR A 57 -3.22 7.05 1.61
CA TYR A 57 -4.57 6.52 1.46
C TYR A 57 -5.30 6.44 2.81
N LEU A 58 -4.67 5.83 3.82
CA LEU A 58 -5.23 5.70 5.17
C LEU A 58 -5.43 7.05 5.84
N SER A 59 -4.50 8.00 5.64
CA SER A 59 -4.62 9.37 6.15
C SER A 59 -5.83 10.09 5.54
N LYS A 60 -6.00 10.03 4.22
CA LYS A 60 -7.15 10.65 3.53
C LYS A 60 -8.50 10.06 3.94
N ASP A 61 -8.57 8.75 4.20
CA ASP A 61 -9.79 8.10 4.67
C ASP A 61 -10.08 8.43 6.16
N CYS A 62 -9.07 8.80 6.96
CA CYS A 62 -9.23 9.23 8.36
C CYS A 62 -9.83 10.64 8.50
N GLU A 63 -9.45 11.58 7.62
CA GLU A 63 -9.92 12.99 7.70
C GLU A 63 -11.42 13.16 7.42
N ARG A 64 -12.05 12.22 6.69
CA ARG A 64 -13.44 12.35 6.23
C ARG A 64 -14.52 11.76 7.14
N CYS A 65 -14.19 11.43 8.39
CA CYS A 65 -15.06 10.70 9.32
C CYS A 65 -15.51 9.36 8.72
N SER A 66 -14.79 8.29 9.10
CA SER A 66 -14.96 6.89 8.70
C SER A 66 -16.40 6.49 8.31
N THR A 67 -16.72 6.61 7.02
CA THR A 67 -17.83 5.91 6.36
C THR A 67 -17.35 4.64 5.66
N ARG A 68 -16.03 4.38 5.71
CA ARG A 68 -15.37 3.25 5.10
C ARG A 68 -14.93 2.25 6.16
N ASN A 69 -15.52 1.06 6.10
CA ASN A 69 -15.15 -0.10 6.91
C ASN A 69 -13.88 -0.74 6.34
N ILE A 70 -12.74 -0.04 6.45
CA ILE A 70 -11.44 -0.58 6.07
C ILE A 70 -10.71 -1.02 7.33
N LEU A 71 -10.32 -2.28 7.36
CA LEU A 71 -9.50 -2.87 8.42
C LEU A 71 -8.10 -3.16 7.86
N VAL A 72 -7.07 -2.59 8.46
CA VAL A 72 -5.68 -2.91 8.12
C VAL A 72 -5.12 -3.84 9.20
N ILE A 73 -4.63 -5.00 8.79
CA ILE A 73 -3.97 -5.98 9.66
C ILE A 73 -2.53 -6.14 9.16
N ALA A 74 -1.55 -5.89 10.00
CA ALA A 74 -0.15 -6.16 9.71
C ALA A 74 0.41 -7.19 10.69
N SER A 75 1.26 -8.09 10.22
CA SER A 75 1.98 -9.04 11.09
C SER A 75 3.48 -8.74 11.11
N THR A 76 4.15 -9.10 12.20
CA THR A 76 5.61 -9.05 12.33
C THR A 76 6.08 -10.25 13.15
N HIS A 77 7.27 -10.76 12.81
CA HIS A 77 7.99 -11.75 13.61
C HIS A 77 9.11 -11.13 14.44
N ILE A 78 9.35 -9.82 14.31
CA ILE A 78 10.35 -9.05 15.06
C ILE A 78 9.58 -8.14 16.02
N PRO A 79 9.25 -8.61 17.24
CA PRO A 79 8.70 -7.75 18.27
C PRO A 79 9.77 -6.74 18.70
N GLN A 80 9.38 -5.47 18.82
CA GLN A 80 10.24 -4.38 19.28
C GLN A 80 10.12 -4.16 20.79
#